data_AF-A0A6V7LL40-F1
#
_entry.id   AF-A0A6V7LL40-F1
#
_cell.length_a   1.000
_cell.length_b   1.000
_cell.length_c   1.000
_cell.angle_alpha   90.00
_cell.angle_beta   90.00
_cell.angle_gamma   90.00
#
_symmetry.space_group_name_H-M   'P 1'
#
loop_
_entity.id
_entity.type
_entity.pdbx_description
1 polymer ?
#
loop_
_entity_poly.entity_id
_entity_poly.type
_entity_poly.pdbx_seq_one_letter_code
_entity_poly.pdbx_strand_id
1 'polypeptide(L)' 'MVDTQHFCLRWNNYQSSITSAFENLRDDEDFVDVTLACDGKSLKAHRVVLSACSPYFRELLK' A
#
# COMPACT_ATOMS: atom_id res chain seq x y z
N MET A 1 1.84 43.36 10.60
CA MET A 1 2.01 42.10 9.87
C MET A 1 1.20 41.07 10.64
N VAL A 2 0.23 40.40 10.00
CA VAL A 2 -0.55 39.36 10.67
C VAL A 2 0.25 38.07 10.53
N ASP A 3 0.78 37.55 11.64
CA ASP A 3 1.49 36.28 11.66
C ASP A 3 0.58 35.15 11.16
N THR A 4 1.01 34.47 10.10
CA THR A 4 0.32 33.29 9.56
C THR A 4 0.40 32.17 10.60
N GLN A 5 -0.75 31.74 11.14
CA GLN A 5 -0.79 30.57 12.02
C GLN A 5 -0.69 29.29 11.17
N HIS A 6 0.28 28.43 11.48
CA HIS A 6 0.45 27.13 10.84
C HIS A 6 -0.08 26.05 11.78
N PHE A 7 -1.04 25.24 11.31
CA PHE A 7 -1.54 24.08 12.03
C PHE A 7 -0.96 22.80 11.43
N CYS A 8 -0.48 21.90 12.28
CA CYS A 8 -0.04 20.57 11.89
C CYS A 8 -0.98 19.54 12.51
N LEU A 9 -1.78 18.87 11.68
CA LEU A 9 -2.65 17.78 12.11
C LEU A 9 -1.88 16.47 12.04
N ARG A 10 -1.92 15.71 13.13
CA ARG A 10 -1.37 14.36 13.19
C ARG A 10 -2.49 13.36 13.41
N TRP A 11 -2.59 12.40 12.51
CA TRP A 11 -3.41 11.23 12.74
C TRP A 11 -2.58 10.15 13.44
N ASN A 12 -2.76 10.02 14.76
CA ASN A 12 -1.91 9.19 15.61
C ASN A 12 -1.94 7.70 15.24
N ASN A 13 -3.07 7.19 14.73
CA ASN A 13 -3.25 5.82 14.29
C ASN A 13 -3.19 5.65 12.75
N TYR A 14 -2.59 6.61 12.02
CA TYR A 14 -2.52 6.54 10.55
C TYR A 14 -1.86 5.25 10.07
N GLN A 15 -0.70 4.88 10.63
CA GLN A 15 0.06 3.71 10.20
C GLN A 15 -0.75 2.41 10.35
N SER A 16 -1.39 2.18 11.50
CA SER A 16 -2.20 0.97 11.68
C SER A 16 -3.44 0.97 10.78
N SER A 17 -4.09 2.13 10.67
CA SER A 17 -5.31 2.27 9.84
C SER A 17 -5.01 2.00 8.37
N ILE A 18 -3.89 2.52 7.84
CA ILE A 18 -3.54 2.32 6.43
C ILE A 18 -3.12 0.88 6.14
N THR A 19 -2.38 0.24 7.05
CA THR A 19 -2.00 -1.18 6.89
C THR A 19 -3.25 -2.07 6.86
N SER A 20 -4.17 -1.91 7.82
CA SER A 20 -5.42 -2.68 7.84
C SER A 20 -6.31 -2.39 6.64
N ALA A 21 -6.31 -1.15 6.12
CA ALA A 21 -7.04 -0.83 4.89
C ALA A 21 -6.48 -1.60 3.68
N PHE A 22 -5.15 -1.64 3.49
CA PHE A 22 -4.55 -2.40 2.40
C PHE A 22 -4.68 -3.92 2.56
N GLU A 23 -4.72 -4.43 3.80
CA GLU A 23 -5.05 -5.83 4.07
C GLU A 23 -6.46 -6.17 3.59
N ASN A 24 -7.47 -5.38 4.00
CA ASN A 24 -8.84 -5.58 3.57
C ASN A 24 -8.98 -5.48 2.04
N LEU A 25 -8.37 -4.47 1.40
CA LEU A 25 -8.42 -4.33 -0.06
C LEU A 25 -7.82 -5.54 -0.77
N ARG A 26 -6.81 -6.20 -0.21
CA ARG A 26 -6.23 -7.40 -0.81
C ARG A 26 -7.16 -8.59 -0.64
N ASP A 27 -7.73 -8.74 0.56
CA ASP A 27 -8.58 -9.87 0.92
C ASP A 27 -9.92 -9.83 0.15
N ASP A 28 -10.46 -8.62 -0.10
CA ASP A 28 -11.63 -8.37 -0.94
C ASP A 28 -11.30 -8.35 -2.45
N GLU A 29 -10.02 -8.52 -2.82
CA GLU A 29 -9.49 -8.43 -4.18
C GLU A 29 -9.77 -7.08 -4.89
N ASP A 30 -9.94 -5.99 -4.13
CA ASP A 30 -10.17 -4.64 -4.63
C ASP A 30 -8.86 -3.99 -5.10
N PHE A 31 -8.92 -3.38 -6.29
CA PHE A 31 -7.80 -2.67 -6.94
C PHE A 31 -6.52 -3.51 -7.10
N VAL A 32 -6.59 -4.84 -6.99
CA VAL A 32 -5.47 -5.72 -7.27
C VAL A 32 -5.13 -5.65 -8.77
N ASP A 33 -3.87 -5.34 -9.06
CA ASP A 33 -3.39 -5.02 -10.41
C ASP A 33 -2.22 -5.93 -10.83
N VAL A 34 -1.87 -6.91 -9.99
CA VAL A 34 -0.90 -7.97 -10.29
C VAL A 34 -1.34 -9.30 -9.71
N THR A 35 -1.02 -10.38 -10.41
CA THR A 35 -1.13 -11.75 -9.91
C THR A 35 0.26 -12.40 -9.95
N LEU A 36 0.75 -12.83 -8.79
CA LEU A 36 1.98 -13.61 -8.67
C LEU A 36 1.63 -15.10 -8.76
N ALA A 37 2.27 -15.83 -9.68
CA ALA A 37 2.08 -17.27 -9.83
C ALA A 37 3.38 -18.02 -9.52
N CYS A 38 3.31 -19.06 -8.69
CA CYS A 38 4.44 -19.92 -8.35
C CYS A 38 3.94 -21.30 -7.92
N ASP A 39 4.58 -22.36 -8.43
CA ASP A 39 4.30 -23.76 -8.07
C ASP A 39 2.80 -24.13 -8.09
N GLY A 40 2.12 -23.76 -9.19
CA GLY A 40 0.68 -24.02 -9.37
C GLY A 40 -0.25 -23.17 -8.51
N LYS A 41 0.27 -22.28 -7.66
CA LYS A 41 -0.51 -21.33 -6.86
C LYS A 41 -0.48 -19.95 -7.49
N SER A 42 -1.54 -19.18 -7.24
CA SER A 42 -1.63 -17.78 -7.65
C SER A 42 -2.06 -16.90 -6.47
N LEU A 43 -1.54 -15.68 -6.44
CA LEU A 43 -1.82 -14.67 -5.42
C LEU A 43 -2.08 -13.33 -6.11
N LYS A 44 -3.28 -12.77 -5.96
CA LYS A 44 -3.57 -11.39 -6.37
C LYS A 44 -3.08 -10.41 -5.32
N ALA A 45 -2.51 -9.29 -5.75
CA ALA A 45 -1.93 -8.28 -4.88
C ALA A 45 -1.89 -6.90 -5.56
N HIS A 46 -1.43 -5.90 -4.81
CA HIS A 46 -1.20 -4.54 -5.31
C HIS A 46 0.28 -4.33 -5.66
N ARG A 47 0.58 -3.93 -6.90
CA ARG A 47 1.93 -3.63 -7.38
C ARG A 47 2.61 -2.57 -6.54
N VAL A 48 1.86 -1.55 -6.13
CA VAL A 48 2.38 -0.43 -5.32
C VAL A 48 2.91 -0.92 -3.97
N VAL A 49 2.18 -1.80 -3.29
CA VAL A 49 2.59 -2.34 -1.98
C VAL A 49 3.81 -3.24 -2.15
N LEU A 50 3.79 -4.15 -3.12
CA LEU A 50 4.94 -5.03 -3.42
C LEU A 50 6.20 -4.22 -3.78
N SER A 51 6.05 -3.17 -4.58
CA SER A 51 7.14 -2.29 -5.00
C SER A 51 7.69 -1.43 -3.85
N ALA A 52 6.83 -1.00 -2.92
CA ALA A 52 7.27 -0.24 -1.75
C ALA A 52 8.09 -1.12 -0.79
N CYS A 53 7.76 -2.41 -0.68
CA CYS A 53 8.35 -3.32 0.29
C CYS A 53 9.53 -4.17 -0.25
N SER A 54 9.73 -4.24 -1.57
CA SER A 54 10.75 -5.10 -2.19
C SER A 54 11.43 -4.39 -3.38
N PRO A 55 12.75 -4.13 -3.33
CA PRO A 55 13.48 -3.58 -4.46
C PRO A 55 13.38 -4.44 -5.72
N TYR A 56 13.33 -5.77 -5.57
CA TYR A 56 13.16 -6.70 -6.69
C TYR A 56 11.79 -6.52 -7.35
N PHE A 57 10.70 -6.54 -6.57
CA PHE A 57 9.37 -6.32 -7.15
C PHE A 57 9.22 -4.89 -7.69
N ARG A 58 9.88 -3.91 -7.08
CA ARG A 58 9.92 -2.54 -7.61
C ARG A 58 10.60 -2.46 -8.98
N GLU A 59 11.62 -3.28 -9.24
CA GLU A 59 12.26 -3.32 -10.55
C GLU A 59 11.42 -4.11 -11.55
N LEU A 60 10.88 -5.25 -11.12
CA LEU A 60 10.10 -6.16 -11.95
C LEU A 60 8.72 -5.61 -12.35
N LEU A 61 8.04 -4.89 -11.45
CA LEU A 61 6.66 -4.41 -11.59
C LEU A 61 6.58 -2.90 -11.88
N LYS A 62 7.69 -2.27 -12.25
CA LYS A 62 7.68 -0.90 -12.80
C LYS A 62 6.98 -0.83 -14.15
#